data_AF-A0A433T7K9-F1
#
_entry.id   AF-A0A433T7K9-F1
#
_cell.length_a   1.000
_cell.length_b   1.000
_cell.length_c   1.000
_cell.angle_alpha   90.00
_cell.angle_beta   90.00
_cell.angle_gamma   90.00
#
_symmetry.space_group_name_H-M   'P 1'
#
loop_
_entity.id
_entity.type
_entity.pdbx_description
1 polymer ?
#
loop_
_entity_poly.entity_id
_entity_poly.type
_entity_poly.pdbx_seq_one_letter_code
_entity_poly.pdbx_strand_id
1 'polypeptide(L)'
;MYRAYKENIMSGDNKKTLDFVKHVKDVFTDELERSDKFLSENDLQILLDERYSDPKGPRRSIVGYPTYPLYKEIGNMLMLWLENKQCPVLELPRFDLLDEKSYADVRAGTIASITPLLNGLETLYDIWTDEEIKFRIREILVLLGLRGILDLLGIRKTVGTKEMLPPPRSALKNSFCEKNNPKSDLSVGARALTKHFHRDQSDSWWGNATGTEASKNDHAEGLMDKVLDNAVWINIHWLPHDVFIIEARQDQGYGVRWSADGSKFRGFLEPQMVDGHEVGWRH
;
A
#
# COMPACT_ATOMS: atom_id res chain seq x y z
N MET A 1 -13.09 48.40 -33.07
CA MET A 1 -12.08 48.44 -31.98
C MET A 1 -12.50 47.69 -30.71
N TYR A 2 -13.80 47.59 -30.38
CA TYR A 2 -14.28 46.88 -29.16
C TYR A 2 -14.56 45.37 -29.33
N ARG A 3 -14.48 44.81 -30.54
CA ARG A 3 -14.64 43.37 -30.80
C ARG A 3 -13.32 42.58 -30.80
N ALA A 4 -12.20 43.22 -31.09
CA ALA A 4 -10.88 42.59 -31.07
C ALA A 4 -10.30 42.39 -29.65
N TYR A 5 -10.89 43.02 -28.63
CA TYR A 5 -10.47 42.85 -27.23
C TYR A 5 -11.16 41.67 -26.52
N LYS A 6 -12.19 41.07 -27.13
CA LYS A 6 -12.90 39.91 -26.58
C LYS A 6 -12.47 38.57 -27.20
N GLU A 7 -11.71 38.59 -28.29
CA GLU A 7 -11.22 37.37 -28.95
C GLU A 7 -9.80 36.96 -28.49
N ASN A 8 -9.14 37.76 -27.65
CA ASN A 8 -7.88 37.38 -26.98
C ASN A 8 -8.08 36.76 -25.57
N ILE A 9 -9.31 36.44 -25.16
CA ILE A 9 -9.60 35.68 -23.93
C ILE A 9 -9.90 34.20 -24.26
N MET A 10 -9.56 33.74 -25.47
CA MET A 10 -9.73 32.34 -25.91
C MET A 10 -8.41 31.71 -26.35
N SER A 11 -7.27 32.17 -25.80
CA SER A 11 -5.97 31.53 -25.98
C SER A 11 -5.56 30.81 -24.70
N GLY A 12 -5.86 29.51 -24.64
CA GLY A 12 -5.22 28.54 -23.75
C GLY A 12 -5.13 28.93 -22.27
N ASP A 13 -6.18 28.62 -21.50
CA ASP A 13 -6.04 28.43 -20.06
C ASP A 13 -5.06 27.27 -19.84
N ASN A 14 -3.77 27.59 -19.78
CA ASN A 14 -2.76 26.72 -19.21
C ASN A 14 -2.97 26.77 -17.70
N LYS A 15 -4.11 26.23 -17.26
CA LYS A 15 -4.48 26.19 -15.86
C LYS A 15 -3.41 25.35 -15.19
N LYS A 16 -2.61 26.00 -14.34
CA LYS A 16 -1.63 25.31 -13.51
C LYS A 16 -2.34 24.11 -12.86
N THR A 17 -1.70 22.96 -12.80
CA THR A 17 -2.25 21.75 -12.19
C THR A 17 -1.36 21.35 -11.04
N LEU A 18 -1.96 21.01 -9.90
CA LEU A 18 -1.22 20.60 -8.73
C LEU A 18 -0.69 19.17 -8.92
N ASP A 19 0.60 19.05 -9.24
CA ASP A 19 1.27 17.77 -9.38
C ASP A 19 1.78 17.25 -8.04
N PHE A 20 0.90 16.62 -7.25
CA PHE A 20 1.29 16.05 -5.96
C PHE A 20 2.45 15.06 -6.07
N VAL A 21 2.53 14.28 -7.15
CA VAL A 21 3.58 13.27 -7.32
C VAL A 21 4.95 13.94 -7.44
N LYS A 22 5.06 14.98 -8.26
CA LYS A 22 6.27 15.81 -8.36
C LYS A 22 6.63 16.40 -7.00
N HIS A 23 5.72 17.12 -6.35
CA HIS A 23 6.05 17.83 -5.11
C HIS A 23 6.40 16.89 -3.96
N VAL A 24 5.74 15.73 -3.85
CA VAL A 24 6.12 14.71 -2.85
C VAL A 24 7.52 14.16 -3.12
N LYS A 25 7.87 13.90 -4.39
CA LYS A 25 9.23 13.49 -4.78
C LYS A 25 10.26 14.56 -4.39
N ASP A 26 9.98 15.82 -4.73
CA ASP A 26 10.86 16.95 -4.46
C ASP A 26 11.07 17.10 -2.94
N VAL A 27 10.01 17.02 -2.14
CA VAL A 27 10.11 17.06 -0.67
C VAL A 27 10.98 15.92 -0.14
N PHE A 28 10.72 14.66 -0.52
CA PHE A 28 11.52 13.55 -0.02
C PHE A 28 12.99 13.60 -0.49
N THR A 29 13.23 14.14 -1.69
CA THR A 29 14.59 14.34 -2.20
C THR A 29 15.32 15.40 -1.36
N ASP A 30 14.66 16.54 -1.08
CA ASP A 30 15.22 17.60 -0.24
C ASP A 30 15.50 17.09 1.18
N GLU A 31 14.61 16.27 1.76
CA GLU A 31 14.75 15.69 3.10
C GLU A 31 16.01 14.82 3.28
N LEU A 32 16.60 14.28 2.21
CA LEU A 32 17.89 13.56 2.30
C LEU A 32 19.03 14.48 2.77
N GLU A 33 18.99 15.75 2.41
CA GLU A 33 20.05 16.72 2.69
C GLU A 33 19.77 17.60 3.92
N ARG A 34 18.54 17.53 4.46
CA ARG A 34 18.12 18.38 5.59
C ARG A 34 18.62 17.89 6.92
N SER A 35 19.02 18.82 7.79
CA SER A 35 19.38 18.53 9.18
C SER A 35 18.16 18.30 10.08
N ASP A 36 17.02 18.89 9.74
CA ASP A 36 15.73 18.78 10.44
C ASP A 36 14.80 17.75 9.79
N LYS A 37 15.37 16.70 9.18
CA LYS A 37 14.59 15.70 8.45
C LYS A 37 13.60 14.96 9.36
N PHE A 38 12.38 14.73 8.88
CA PHE A 38 11.32 14.09 9.69
C PHE A 38 11.22 12.57 9.48
N LEU A 39 11.97 12.03 8.51
CA LEU A 39 12.11 10.60 8.24
C LEU A 39 13.57 10.17 8.30
N SER A 40 13.80 8.89 8.55
CA SER A 40 15.14 8.34 8.48
C SER A 40 15.63 8.32 7.02
N GLU A 41 16.96 8.37 6.84
CA GLU A 41 17.55 8.28 5.50
C GLU A 41 17.19 6.97 4.78
N ASN A 42 17.12 5.87 5.53
CA ASN A 42 16.69 4.58 4.98
C ASN A 42 15.24 4.62 4.48
N ASP A 43 14.32 5.25 5.23
CA ASP A 43 12.93 5.36 4.79
C ASP A 43 12.81 6.23 3.52
N LEU A 44 13.53 7.35 3.47
CA LEU A 44 13.57 8.23 2.30
C LEU A 44 14.11 7.50 1.06
N GLN A 45 15.19 6.72 1.21
CA GLN A 45 15.73 5.90 0.12
C GLN A 45 14.73 4.88 -0.40
N ILE A 46 13.96 4.22 0.48
CA ILE A 46 12.92 3.26 0.08
C ILE A 46 11.75 3.98 -0.62
N LEU A 47 11.32 5.14 -0.10
CA LEU A 47 10.23 5.92 -0.68
C LEU A 47 10.53 6.38 -2.12
N LEU A 48 11.80 6.71 -2.37
CA LEU A 48 12.33 7.20 -3.66
C LEU A 48 12.80 6.09 -4.61
N ASP A 49 12.74 4.82 -4.22
CA ASP A 49 13.32 3.73 -5.01
C ASP A 49 12.53 3.41 -6.28
N GLU A 50 13.03 3.86 -7.43
CA GLU A 50 12.40 3.64 -8.75
C GLU A 50 12.79 2.30 -9.40
N ARG A 51 13.71 1.51 -8.81
CA ARG A 51 14.19 0.25 -9.41
C ARG A 51 13.09 -0.80 -9.55
N TYR A 52 12.06 -0.69 -8.75
CA TYR A 52 10.93 -1.63 -8.69
C TYR A 52 9.64 -1.04 -9.25
N SER A 53 9.73 -0.09 -10.19
CA SER A 53 8.56 0.57 -10.77
C SER A 53 7.52 -0.46 -11.26
N ASP A 54 6.31 -0.38 -10.71
CA ASP A 54 5.22 -1.26 -11.12
C ASP A 54 4.56 -0.72 -12.41
N PRO A 55 4.38 -1.55 -13.45
CA PRO A 55 3.74 -1.12 -14.69
C PRO A 55 2.26 -0.72 -14.52
N LYS A 56 1.57 -1.19 -13.47
CA LYS A 56 0.17 -0.80 -13.19
C LYS A 56 0.06 0.66 -12.73
N GLY A 57 1.16 1.26 -12.26
CA GLY A 57 1.16 2.59 -11.66
C GLY A 57 0.48 2.62 -10.27
N PRO A 58 0.33 3.83 -9.67
CA PRO A 58 -0.25 3.97 -8.34
C PRO A 58 -1.72 3.53 -8.30
N ARG A 59 -2.15 3.03 -7.12
CA ARG A 59 -3.53 2.58 -6.91
C ARG A 59 -4.53 3.72 -7.08
N ARG A 60 -5.72 3.43 -7.62
CA ARG A 60 -6.81 4.42 -7.80
C ARG A 60 -7.72 4.58 -6.59
N SER A 61 -7.52 3.76 -5.56
CA SER A 61 -8.20 3.82 -4.26
C SER A 61 -7.25 3.25 -3.19
N ILE A 62 -7.68 3.20 -1.94
CA ILE A 62 -6.89 2.59 -0.86
C ILE A 62 -6.77 1.06 -0.98
N VAL A 63 -7.60 0.44 -1.84
CA VAL A 63 -7.62 -1.01 -2.04
C VAL A 63 -6.44 -1.45 -2.90
N GLY A 64 -5.84 -2.56 -2.49
CA GLY A 64 -4.70 -3.18 -3.15
C GLY A 64 -3.38 -2.92 -2.42
N TYR A 65 -2.41 -3.78 -2.67
CA TYR A 65 -1.06 -3.66 -2.15
C TYR A 65 -0.30 -2.53 -2.86
N PRO A 66 0.43 -1.66 -2.12
CA PRO A 66 1.07 -0.47 -2.68
C PRO A 66 2.11 -0.80 -3.76
N THR A 67 2.21 0.07 -4.76
CA THR A 67 3.14 -0.06 -5.88
C THR A 67 4.34 0.86 -5.73
N TYR A 68 5.49 0.44 -6.28
CA TYR A 68 6.70 1.25 -6.26
C TYR A 68 6.81 2.12 -7.51
N PRO A 69 7.50 3.27 -7.44
CA PRO A 69 8.07 3.89 -6.23
C PRO A 69 6.98 4.48 -5.30
N LEU A 70 7.16 4.34 -3.98
CA LEU A 70 6.12 4.68 -2.99
C LEU A 70 5.78 6.18 -2.92
N TYR A 71 6.70 7.07 -3.30
CA TYR A 71 6.37 8.51 -3.38
C TYR A 71 5.23 8.79 -4.37
N LYS A 72 5.06 7.98 -5.43
CA LYS A 72 3.95 8.11 -6.39
C LYS A 72 2.63 7.70 -5.74
N GLU A 73 2.63 6.62 -4.95
CA GLU A 73 1.45 6.20 -4.16
C GLU A 73 1.02 7.32 -3.21
N ILE A 74 1.96 7.91 -2.47
CA ILE A 74 1.66 8.99 -1.51
C ILE A 74 1.11 10.22 -2.22
N GLY A 75 1.77 10.68 -3.29
CA GLY A 75 1.28 11.82 -4.07
C GLY A 75 -0.12 11.58 -4.65
N ASN A 76 -0.37 10.38 -5.16
CA ASN A 76 -1.69 9.99 -5.66
C ASN A 76 -2.75 9.93 -4.54
N MET A 77 -2.42 9.41 -3.36
CA MET A 77 -3.37 9.38 -2.23
C MET A 77 -3.71 10.78 -1.71
N LEU A 78 -2.75 11.71 -1.70
CA LEU A 78 -3.01 13.12 -1.37
C LEU A 78 -3.91 13.79 -2.43
N MET A 79 -3.69 13.49 -3.72
CA MET A 79 -4.55 13.95 -4.81
C MET A 79 -5.98 13.42 -4.64
N LEU A 80 -6.16 12.11 -4.44
CA LEU A 80 -7.47 11.51 -4.22
C LEU A 80 -8.17 12.08 -2.99
N TRP A 81 -7.43 12.32 -1.91
CA TRP A 81 -7.98 12.99 -0.72
C TRP A 81 -8.51 14.38 -1.06
N LEU A 82 -7.73 15.17 -1.80
CA LEU A 82 -8.15 16.50 -2.23
C LEU A 82 -9.40 16.46 -3.12
N GLU A 83 -9.40 15.60 -4.14
CA GLU A 83 -10.49 15.48 -5.12
C GLU A 83 -11.79 15.00 -4.49
N ASN A 84 -11.71 13.98 -3.64
CA ASN A 84 -12.89 13.37 -3.00
C ASN A 84 -13.38 14.15 -1.77
N LYS A 85 -12.63 15.17 -1.31
CA LYS A 85 -12.86 15.87 -0.03
C LYS A 85 -12.86 14.95 1.19
N GLN A 86 -12.32 13.74 1.04
CA GLN A 86 -12.26 12.70 2.06
C GLN A 86 -11.02 11.85 1.84
N CYS A 87 -10.27 11.57 2.91
CA CYS A 87 -9.07 10.74 2.82
C CYS A 87 -9.46 9.29 2.50
N PRO A 88 -8.90 8.67 1.43
CA PRO A 88 -9.21 7.28 1.05
C PRO A 88 -8.96 6.27 2.18
N VAL A 89 -8.02 6.56 3.08
CA VAL A 89 -7.68 5.71 4.23
C VAL A 89 -8.87 5.47 5.16
N LEU A 90 -9.86 6.37 5.19
CA LEU A 90 -11.06 6.22 6.01
C LEU A 90 -12.07 5.23 5.42
N GLU A 91 -11.88 4.79 4.18
CA GLU A 91 -12.74 3.79 3.50
C GLU A 91 -12.33 2.34 3.84
N LEU A 92 -11.20 2.16 4.52
CA LEU A 92 -10.69 0.87 4.93
C LEU A 92 -11.68 0.13 5.87
N PRO A 93 -12.04 -1.13 5.59
CA PRO A 93 -13.01 -1.87 6.39
C PRO A 93 -12.49 -2.15 7.80
N ARG A 94 -13.40 -2.36 8.75
CA ARG A 94 -13.07 -2.83 10.11
C ARG A 94 -13.07 -4.36 10.13
N PHE A 95 -12.15 -4.93 10.88
CA PHE A 95 -12.05 -6.37 11.11
C PHE A 95 -12.11 -6.64 12.61
N ASP A 96 -13.07 -7.43 13.06
CA ASP A 96 -13.27 -7.69 14.50
C ASP A 96 -12.06 -8.42 15.12
N LEU A 97 -11.50 -9.39 14.40
CA LEU A 97 -10.36 -10.21 14.85
C LEU A 97 -8.99 -9.64 14.48
N LEU A 98 -8.95 -8.57 13.70
CA LEU A 98 -7.72 -7.86 13.31
C LEU A 98 -7.84 -6.37 13.66
N ASP A 99 -8.48 -6.09 14.79
CA ASP A 99 -8.84 -4.76 15.21
C ASP A 99 -7.59 -3.89 15.52
N GLU A 100 -7.68 -2.64 15.09
CA GLU A 100 -6.68 -1.60 15.31
C GLU A 100 -6.86 -0.92 16.68
N LYS A 101 -7.84 -1.39 17.48
CA LYS A 101 -8.22 -0.83 18.77
C LYS A 101 -8.51 0.67 18.62
N SER A 102 -8.03 1.47 19.57
CA SER A 102 -8.15 2.93 19.53
C SER A 102 -7.32 3.59 18.42
N TYR A 103 -6.47 2.86 17.68
CA TYR A 103 -5.64 3.49 16.65
C TYR A 103 -6.47 3.99 15.47
N ALA A 104 -7.59 3.34 15.14
CA ALA A 104 -8.48 3.82 14.09
C ALA A 104 -8.98 5.25 14.39
N ASP A 105 -9.25 5.56 15.65
CA ASP A 105 -9.68 6.90 16.10
C ASP A 105 -8.52 7.91 16.07
N VAL A 106 -7.30 7.48 16.45
CA VAL A 106 -6.09 8.30 16.34
C VAL A 106 -5.84 8.70 14.88
N ARG A 107 -5.92 7.74 13.96
CA ARG A 107 -5.77 7.97 12.52
C ARG A 107 -6.83 8.94 11.99
N ALA A 108 -8.09 8.76 12.38
CA ALA A 108 -9.16 9.68 12.00
C ALA A 108 -8.91 11.10 12.51
N GLY A 109 -8.42 11.26 13.74
CA GLY A 109 -8.03 12.55 14.31
C GLY A 109 -6.90 13.24 13.52
N THR A 110 -5.85 12.51 13.16
CA THR A 110 -4.75 13.03 12.33
C THR A 110 -5.23 13.44 10.94
N ILE A 111 -6.09 12.63 10.30
CA ILE A 111 -6.68 12.97 9.00
C ILE A 111 -7.55 14.23 9.11
N ALA A 112 -8.35 14.36 10.17
CA ALA A 112 -9.17 15.55 10.39
C ALA A 112 -8.34 16.83 10.57
N SER A 113 -7.17 16.76 11.22
CA SER A 113 -6.30 17.94 11.42
C SER A 113 -5.56 18.38 10.15
N ILE A 114 -5.27 17.44 9.24
CA ILE A 114 -4.56 17.72 7.97
C ILE A 114 -5.51 18.19 6.86
N THR A 115 -6.76 17.72 6.87
CA THR A 115 -7.75 18.04 5.82
C THR A 115 -7.85 19.55 5.50
N PRO A 116 -7.88 20.48 6.49
CA PRO A 116 -7.89 21.91 6.21
C PRO A 116 -6.67 22.43 5.45
N LEU A 117 -5.49 21.83 5.66
CA LEU A 117 -4.25 22.22 4.97
C LEU A 117 -4.28 21.81 3.50
N LEU A 118 -4.79 20.61 3.20
CA LEU A 118 -5.02 20.15 1.83
C LEU A 118 -6.05 21.03 1.11
N ASN A 119 -7.18 21.34 1.77
CA ASN A 119 -8.17 22.24 1.18
C ASN A 119 -7.59 23.64 0.88
N GLY A 120 -6.73 24.15 1.75
CA GLY A 120 -6.02 25.41 1.53
C GLY A 120 -5.15 25.39 0.25
N LEU A 121 -4.47 24.27 -0.03
CA LEU A 121 -3.69 24.08 -1.26
C LEU A 121 -4.54 24.22 -2.51
N GLU A 122 -5.69 23.57 -2.57
CA GLU A 122 -6.58 23.63 -3.75
C GLU A 122 -7.07 25.05 -4.04
N THR A 123 -7.30 25.85 -3.01
CA THR A 123 -7.83 27.21 -3.19
C THR A 123 -6.78 28.23 -3.65
N LEU A 124 -5.49 27.95 -3.49
CA LEU A 124 -4.41 28.94 -3.65
C LEU A 124 -3.28 28.46 -4.59
N TYR A 125 -3.33 27.24 -5.12
CA TYR A 125 -2.21 26.68 -5.88
C TYR A 125 -1.88 27.46 -7.16
N ASP A 126 -2.86 28.16 -7.74
CA ASP A 126 -2.74 28.90 -8.99
C ASP A 126 -1.94 30.20 -8.81
N ILE A 127 -1.92 30.74 -7.60
CA ILE A 127 -1.16 31.94 -7.23
C ILE A 127 0.17 31.64 -6.53
N TRP A 128 0.35 30.43 -6.00
CA TRP A 128 1.59 30.02 -5.33
C TRP A 128 2.68 29.62 -6.31
N THR A 129 3.93 29.86 -5.94
CA THR A 129 5.13 29.35 -6.61
C THR A 129 5.30 27.84 -6.35
N ASP A 130 6.13 27.18 -7.16
CA ASP A 130 6.47 25.75 -6.98
C ASP A 130 7.09 25.49 -5.59
N GLU A 131 7.95 26.39 -5.12
CA GLU A 131 8.56 26.32 -3.78
C GLU A 131 7.56 26.49 -2.64
N GLU A 132 6.58 27.39 -2.78
CA GLU A 132 5.51 27.55 -1.78
C GLU A 132 4.62 26.30 -1.72
N ILE A 133 4.27 25.71 -2.86
CA ILE A 133 3.52 24.45 -2.90
C ILE A 133 4.34 23.34 -2.25
N LYS A 134 5.62 23.19 -2.61
CA LYS A 134 6.54 22.22 -2.01
C LYS A 134 6.62 22.37 -0.49
N PHE A 135 6.72 23.61 0.00
CA PHE A 135 6.73 23.91 1.43
C PHE A 135 5.46 23.43 2.14
N ARG A 136 4.27 23.69 1.57
CA ARG A 136 3.00 23.23 2.12
C ARG A 136 2.84 21.72 2.08
N ILE A 137 3.27 21.07 1.00
CA ILE A 137 3.29 19.60 0.90
C ILE A 137 4.20 19.02 1.98
N ARG A 138 5.35 19.63 2.25
CA ARG A 138 6.22 19.24 3.36
C ARG A 138 5.52 19.37 4.71
N GLU A 139 4.83 20.47 4.99
CA GLU A 139 4.07 20.62 6.25
C GLU A 139 3.08 19.47 6.46
N ILE A 140 2.36 19.08 5.41
CA ILE A 140 1.43 17.93 5.44
C ILE A 140 2.18 16.63 5.73
N LEU A 141 3.29 16.38 5.02
CA LEU A 141 4.08 15.16 5.20
C LEU A 141 4.74 15.08 6.59
N VAL A 142 5.17 16.20 7.16
CA VAL A 142 5.69 16.29 8.54
C VAL A 142 4.61 15.94 9.55
N LEU A 143 3.38 16.44 9.37
CA LEU A 143 2.24 16.12 10.25
C LEU A 143 1.81 14.65 10.14
N LEU A 144 1.91 14.06 8.94
CA LEU A 144 1.71 12.63 8.75
C LEU A 144 2.81 11.82 9.47
N GLY A 145 4.06 12.25 9.34
CA GLY A 145 5.22 11.46 9.73
C GLY A 145 5.26 10.09 9.04
N LEU A 146 6.14 9.20 9.48
CA LEU A 146 6.21 7.83 8.94
C LEU A 146 4.86 7.11 9.11
N ARG A 147 4.22 7.27 10.26
CA ARG A 147 2.99 6.56 10.59
C ARG A 147 1.81 6.94 9.68
N GLY A 148 1.59 8.23 9.45
CA GLY A 148 0.56 8.70 8.51
C GLY A 148 0.89 8.34 7.06
N ILE A 149 2.18 8.32 6.68
CA ILE A 149 2.61 7.82 5.37
C ILE A 149 2.25 6.34 5.20
N LEU A 150 2.53 5.51 6.20
CA LEU A 150 2.15 4.10 6.19
C LEU A 150 0.62 3.91 6.11
N ASP A 151 -0.15 4.79 6.75
CA ASP A 151 -1.61 4.79 6.64
C ASP A 151 -2.08 5.09 5.21
N LEU A 152 -1.48 6.06 4.51
CA LEU A 152 -1.74 6.33 3.08
C LEU A 152 -1.36 5.16 2.18
N LEU A 153 -0.35 4.37 2.58
CA LEU A 153 0.01 3.13 1.88
C LEU A 153 -0.94 1.96 2.17
N GLY A 154 -1.92 2.13 3.07
CA GLY A 154 -2.86 1.08 3.47
C GLY A 154 -2.29 0.10 4.50
N ILE A 155 -1.15 0.44 5.13
CA ILE A 155 -0.52 -0.38 6.17
C ILE A 155 -1.22 -0.10 7.50
N ARG A 156 -1.94 -1.10 8.00
CA ARG A 156 -2.70 -1.09 9.26
C ARG A 156 -1.78 -1.07 10.48
N LYS A 157 -2.34 -0.71 11.63
CA LYS A 157 -1.63 -0.77 12.91
C LYS A 157 -2.46 -1.47 13.97
N THR A 158 -1.91 -2.56 14.47
CA THR A 158 -2.45 -3.35 15.57
C THR A 158 -1.40 -3.42 16.69
N VAL A 159 -1.75 -4.07 17.80
CA VAL A 159 -0.74 -4.44 18.80
C VAL A 159 0.30 -5.35 18.14
N GLY A 160 1.59 -5.00 18.29
CA GLY A 160 2.69 -5.74 17.68
C GLY A 160 3.08 -5.30 16.27
N THR A 161 2.42 -4.30 15.69
CA THR A 161 2.88 -3.71 14.44
C THR A 161 4.28 -3.12 14.59
N LYS A 162 5.14 -3.39 13.61
CA LYS A 162 6.39 -2.70 13.35
C LYS A 162 6.15 -1.68 12.25
N GLU A 163 6.42 -0.42 12.54
CA GLU A 163 6.32 0.66 11.55
C GLU A 163 7.51 0.54 10.58
N MET A 164 7.23 0.07 9.37
CA MET A 164 8.20 -0.22 8.33
C MET A 164 7.53 -0.06 6.96
N LEU A 165 8.25 0.47 5.97
CA LEU A 165 7.76 0.54 4.60
C LEU A 165 7.64 -0.87 3.99
N PRO A 166 6.56 -1.15 3.24
CA PRO A 166 6.31 -2.48 2.68
C PRO A 166 7.30 -2.79 1.56
N PRO A 167 7.79 -4.04 1.41
CA PRO A 167 8.64 -4.41 0.27
C PRO A 167 7.89 -4.29 -1.07
N PRO A 168 8.60 -4.12 -2.19
CA PRO A 168 7.98 -4.09 -3.52
C PRO A 168 7.23 -5.38 -3.86
N ARG A 169 6.14 -5.27 -4.64
CA ARG A 169 5.39 -6.43 -5.15
C ARG A 169 6.26 -7.43 -5.89
N SER A 170 7.25 -6.95 -6.65
CA SER A 170 8.21 -7.80 -7.35
C SER A 170 9.04 -8.65 -6.40
N ALA A 171 9.44 -8.14 -5.23
CA ALA A 171 10.14 -8.92 -4.22
C ALA A 171 9.25 -10.04 -3.65
N LEU A 172 7.97 -9.72 -3.35
CA LEU A 172 6.98 -10.71 -2.90
C LEU A 172 6.76 -11.81 -3.94
N LYS A 173 6.59 -11.41 -5.20
CA LYS A 173 6.40 -12.32 -6.35
C LYS A 173 7.62 -13.20 -6.58
N ASN A 174 8.82 -12.64 -6.52
CA ASN A 174 10.06 -13.39 -6.73
C ASN A 174 10.17 -14.53 -5.72
N SER A 175 10.05 -14.25 -4.42
CA SER A 175 10.15 -15.29 -3.39
C SER A 175 8.97 -16.26 -3.40
N PHE A 176 7.79 -15.85 -3.90
CA PHE A 176 6.65 -16.73 -4.11
C PHE A 176 6.87 -17.72 -5.27
N CYS A 177 7.51 -17.26 -6.35
CA CYS A 177 7.78 -18.04 -7.56
C CYS A 177 9.10 -18.83 -7.53
N GLU A 178 9.89 -18.73 -6.44
CA GLU A 178 11.08 -19.57 -6.24
C GLU A 178 10.77 -21.07 -6.31
N LYS A 179 11.70 -21.86 -6.87
CA LYS A 179 11.55 -23.32 -6.94
C LYS A 179 11.47 -23.91 -5.53
N ASN A 180 10.50 -24.80 -5.31
CA ASN A 180 10.33 -25.44 -4.01
C ASN A 180 11.46 -26.44 -3.67
N ASN A 181 12.12 -26.99 -4.68
CA ASN A 181 13.25 -27.90 -4.57
C ASN A 181 14.01 -27.95 -5.91
N PRO A 182 15.29 -28.37 -5.93
CA PRO A 182 16.11 -28.33 -7.14
C PRO A 182 15.67 -29.25 -8.30
N LYS A 183 14.77 -30.21 -8.04
CA LYS A 183 14.34 -31.26 -8.98
C LYS A 183 12.94 -31.05 -9.56
N SER A 184 12.27 -29.95 -9.20
CA SER A 184 10.90 -29.64 -9.59
C SER A 184 10.83 -28.17 -10.00
N ASP A 185 10.03 -27.87 -11.02
CA ASP A 185 9.73 -26.51 -11.43
C ASP A 185 8.54 -25.92 -10.65
N LEU A 186 7.95 -26.70 -9.74
CA LEU A 186 6.87 -26.24 -8.87
C LEU A 186 7.39 -25.17 -7.89
N SER A 187 6.74 -24.01 -7.86
CA SER A 187 7.13 -22.91 -6.98
C SER A 187 6.79 -23.19 -5.52
N VAL A 188 7.40 -22.44 -4.60
CA VAL A 188 7.05 -22.48 -3.17
C VAL A 188 5.59 -22.08 -2.95
N GLY A 189 5.09 -21.09 -3.70
CA GLY A 189 3.69 -20.67 -3.71
C GLY A 189 2.75 -21.80 -4.14
N ALA A 190 3.01 -22.42 -5.28
CA ALA A 190 2.19 -23.54 -5.78
C ALA A 190 2.26 -24.76 -4.87
N ARG A 191 3.42 -25.01 -4.23
CA ARG A 191 3.55 -26.07 -3.23
C ARG A 191 2.76 -25.78 -1.96
N ALA A 192 2.66 -24.52 -1.54
CA ALA A 192 1.82 -24.14 -0.43
C ALA A 192 0.34 -24.33 -0.79
N LEU A 193 -0.08 -23.87 -1.97
CA LEU A 193 -1.46 -23.99 -2.44
C LEU A 193 -1.94 -25.44 -2.51
N THR A 194 -1.11 -26.33 -3.04
CA THR A 194 -1.42 -27.78 -3.09
C THR A 194 -1.60 -28.41 -1.71
N LYS A 195 -0.96 -27.88 -0.66
CA LYS A 195 -1.21 -28.30 0.73
C LYS A 195 -2.51 -27.73 1.29
N HIS A 196 -2.87 -26.50 0.92
CA HIS A 196 -4.13 -25.88 1.32
C HIS A 196 -5.33 -26.61 0.71
N PHE A 197 -5.25 -27.03 -0.57
CA PHE A 197 -6.32 -27.75 -1.26
C PHE A 197 -6.85 -28.99 -0.51
N HIS A 198 -5.97 -29.85 0.00
CA HIS A 198 -6.39 -31.06 0.72
C HIS A 198 -7.11 -30.78 2.05
N ARG A 199 -7.10 -29.52 2.48
CA ARG A 199 -7.59 -29.09 3.77
C ARG A 199 -8.76 -28.11 3.65
N ASP A 200 -9.02 -27.54 2.47
CA ASP A 200 -10.10 -26.59 2.23
C ASP A 200 -11.48 -27.24 2.41
N GLN A 201 -12.21 -26.84 3.46
CA GLN A 201 -13.61 -27.21 3.70
C GLN A 201 -14.59 -26.09 3.33
N SER A 202 -14.10 -25.01 2.68
CA SER A 202 -14.88 -23.81 2.33
C SER A 202 -15.44 -23.85 0.90
N ASP A 203 -15.97 -22.72 0.42
CA ASP A 203 -16.55 -22.48 -0.91
C ASP A 203 -15.56 -22.66 -2.11
N SER A 204 -14.42 -23.35 -1.90
CA SER A 204 -13.38 -23.58 -2.90
C SER A 204 -12.74 -22.28 -3.42
N TRP A 205 -12.52 -21.29 -2.55
CA TRP A 205 -11.94 -19.99 -2.94
C TRP A 205 -10.57 -20.13 -3.59
N TRP A 206 -9.74 -21.04 -3.07
CA TRP A 206 -8.41 -21.34 -3.58
C TRP A 206 -8.43 -22.20 -4.85
N GLY A 207 -9.55 -22.87 -5.14
CA GLY A 207 -9.75 -23.74 -6.28
C GLY A 207 -8.85 -24.99 -6.31
N ASN A 208 -8.90 -25.72 -7.42
CA ASN A 208 -8.19 -26.99 -7.58
C ASN A 208 -6.76 -26.80 -8.09
N ALA A 209 -5.77 -27.25 -7.31
CA ALA A 209 -4.36 -27.25 -7.71
C ALA A 209 -3.99 -28.54 -8.50
N THR A 210 -4.66 -28.78 -9.63
CA THR A 210 -4.43 -29.93 -10.52
C THR A 210 -3.68 -29.54 -11.80
N GLY A 211 -3.16 -30.53 -12.54
CA GLY A 211 -2.44 -30.30 -13.81
C GLY A 211 -0.92 -30.33 -13.68
N THR A 212 -0.24 -29.74 -14.67
CA THR A 212 1.24 -29.68 -14.74
C THR A 212 1.81 -28.72 -13.69
N GLU A 213 3.12 -28.78 -13.44
CA GLU A 213 3.77 -27.83 -12.52
C GLU A 213 3.63 -26.38 -12.98
N ALA A 214 3.74 -26.14 -14.30
CA ALA A 214 3.49 -24.82 -14.88
C ALA A 214 2.06 -24.34 -14.59
N SER A 215 1.03 -25.16 -14.86
CA SER A 215 -0.36 -24.78 -14.58
C SER A 215 -0.63 -24.51 -13.10
N LYS A 216 0.02 -25.24 -12.20
CA LYS A 216 -0.09 -25.00 -10.74
C LYS A 216 0.59 -23.70 -10.33
N ASN A 217 1.73 -23.37 -10.94
CA ASN A 217 2.43 -22.10 -10.70
C ASN A 217 1.59 -20.92 -11.16
N ASP A 218 1.07 -20.98 -12.39
CA ASP A 218 0.24 -19.92 -12.97
C ASP A 218 -1.02 -19.70 -12.13
N HIS A 219 -1.67 -20.78 -11.69
CA HIS A 219 -2.85 -20.69 -10.81
C HIS A 219 -2.51 -20.07 -9.46
N ALA A 220 -1.43 -20.51 -8.82
CA ALA A 220 -1.01 -19.98 -7.53
C ALA A 220 -0.60 -18.50 -7.61
N GLU A 221 0.10 -18.11 -8.67
CA GLU A 221 0.47 -16.72 -8.94
C GLU A 221 -0.78 -15.85 -9.16
N GLY A 222 -1.74 -16.34 -9.95
CA GLY A 222 -3.02 -15.66 -10.16
C GLY A 222 -3.81 -15.43 -8.87
N LEU A 223 -3.80 -16.39 -7.93
CA LEU A 223 -4.40 -16.21 -6.61
C LEU A 223 -3.64 -15.21 -5.74
N MET A 224 -2.31 -15.25 -5.76
CA MET A 224 -1.49 -14.26 -5.06
C MET A 224 -1.79 -12.85 -5.57
N ASP A 225 -1.79 -12.65 -6.90
CA ASP A 225 -2.13 -11.36 -7.50
C ASP A 225 -3.57 -10.95 -7.18
N LYS A 226 -4.53 -11.89 -7.17
CA LYS A 226 -5.90 -11.62 -6.73
C LYS A 226 -5.96 -11.13 -5.29
N VAL A 227 -5.22 -11.73 -4.35
CA VAL A 227 -5.18 -11.25 -2.95
C VAL A 227 -4.53 -9.87 -2.88
N LEU A 228 -3.37 -9.68 -3.52
CA LEU A 228 -2.65 -8.41 -3.45
C LEU A 228 -3.39 -7.27 -4.15
N ASP A 229 -4.07 -7.51 -5.27
CA ASP A 229 -4.84 -6.50 -5.99
C ASP A 229 -6.11 -6.07 -5.22
N ASN A 230 -6.64 -6.94 -4.36
CA ASN A 230 -7.83 -6.67 -3.55
C ASN A 230 -7.50 -6.51 -2.05
N ALA A 231 -6.24 -6.28 -1.70
CA ALA A 231 -5.82 -6.19 -0.30
C ALA A 231 -6.47 -4.97 0.38
N VAL A 232 -7.15 -5.20 1.50
CA VAL A 232 -7.76 -4.15 2.33
C VAL A 232 -7.21 -4.15 3.76
N TRP A 233 -6.39 -5.14 4.09
CA TRP A 233 -5.67 -5.21 5.35
C TRP A 233 -4.25 -5.66 5.06
N ILE A 234 -3.30 -4.76 5.28
CA ILE A 234 -1.87 -5.04 5.14
C ILE A 234 -1.22 -4.64 6.45
N ASN A 235 -0.38 -5.49 7.03
CA ASN A 235 0.32 -5.15 8.26
C ASN A 235 1.69 -5.83 8.32
N ILE A 236 2.63 -5.17 8.98
CA ILE A 236 3.93 -5.75 9.31
C ILE A 236 3.97 -5.90 10.82
N HIS A 237 3.93 -7.13 11.30
CA HIS A 237 3.84 -7.41 12.73
C HIS A 237 4.64 -8.66 13.09
N TRP A 238 4.92 -8.83 14.39
CA TRP A 238 5.60 -10.02 14.87
C TRP A 238 4.63 -11.20 14.94
N LEU A 239 5.14 -12.39 14.62
CA LEU A 239 4.58 -13.66 15.06
C LEU A 239 5.28 -14.10 16.36
N PRO A 240 4.67 -14.99 17.15
CA PRO A 240 5.39 -15.69 18.21
C PRO A 240 6.75 -16.21 17.71
N HIS A 241 7.80 -16.08 18.55
CA HIS A 241 9.22 -16.36 18.22
C HIS A 241 9.98 -15.27 17.44
N ASP A 242 9.65 -13.99 17.65
CA ASP A 242 10.45 -12.83 17.22
C ASP A 242 10.69 -12.70 15.71
N VAL A 243 9.74 -13.16 14.88
CA VAL A 243 9.82 -12.97 13.44
C VAL A 243 8.79 -11.97 12.95
N PHE A 244 9.27 -10.86 12.38
CA PHE A 244 8.41 -9.94 11.65
C PHE A 244 8.00 -10.53 10.31
N ILE A 245 6.71 -10.51 10.05
CA ILE A 245 6.11 -10.88 8.78
C ILE A 245 5.36 -9.70 8.20
N ILE A 246 5.23 -9.69 6.89
CA ILE A 246 4.21 -8.90 6.21
C ILE A 246 3.04 -9.81 5.85
N GLU A 247 1.84 -9.35 6.14
CA GLU A 247 0.59 -10.04 5.88
C GLU A 247 -0.33 -9.12 5.09
N ALA A 248 -0.90 -9.64 4.01
CA ALA A 248 -1.89 -8.95 3.20
C ALA A 248 -3.13 -9.83 3.06
N ARG A 249 -4.31 -9.24 3.30
CA ARG A 249 -5.61 -9.90 3.19
C ARG A 249 -6.56 -9.07 2.36
N GLN A 250 -7.34 -9.77 1.54
CA GLN A 250 -8.50 -9.17 0.87
C GLN A 250 -9.72 -9.16 1.81
N ASP A 251 -10.83 -8.59 1.36
CA ASP A 251 -12.01 -8.26 2.17
C ASP A 251 -12.70 -9.47 2.80
N GLN A 252 -12.69 -10.64 2.15
CA GLN A 252 -13.21 -11.89 2.72
C GLN A 252 -12.24 -12.54 3.74
N GLY A 253 -11.09 -11.94 4.02
CA GLY A 253 -10.12 -12.42 5.02
C GLY A 253 -9.06 -13.40 4.51
N TYR A 254 -9.23 -14.04 3.35
CA TYR A 254 -8.15 -14.79 2.67
C TYR A 254 -6.93 -13.91 2.43
N GLY A 255 -5.74 -14.48 2.63
CA GLY A 255 -4.51 -13.72 2.66
C GLY A 255 -3.26 -14.50 2.25
N VAL A 256 -2.16 -13.76 2.23
CA VAL A 256 -0.80 -14.23 1.96
C VAL A 256 0.17 -13.53 2.90
N ARG A 257 1.27 -14.23 3.24
CA ARG A 257 2.31 -13.65 4.10
C ARG A 257 3.73 -14.04 3.71
N TRP A 258 4.66 -13.15 4.03
CA TRP A 258 6.10 -13.30 3.82
C TRP A 258 6.88 -12.89 5.07
N SER A 259 8.19 -13.13 5.10
CA SER A 259 9.07 -12.33 5.96
C SER A 259 8.87 -10.84 5.68
N ALA A 260 9.10 -9.98 6.67
CA ALA A 260 8.81 -8.54 6.54
C ALA A 260 9.49 -7.85 5.34
N ASP A 261 10.66 -8.33 4.94
CA ASP A 261 11.42 -7.86 3.78
C ASP A 261 10.96 -8.45 2.43
N GLY A 262 9.97 -9.35 2.46
CA GLY A 262 9.44 -10.03 1.28
C GLY A 262 10.33 -11.15 0.72
N SER A 263 11.48 -11.42 1.34
CA SER A 263 12.48 -12.37 0.81
C SER A 263 12.07 -13.83 0.92
N LYS A 264 11.08 -14.15 1.77
CA LYS A 264 10.63 -15.54 1.97
C LYS A 264 9.12 -15.64 2.09
N PHE A 265 8.49 -16.32 1.16
CA PHE A 265 7.08 -16.68 1.26
C PHE A 265 6.82 -17.62 2.45
N ARG A 266 5.76 -17.34 3.22
CA ARG A 266 5.44 -18.04 4.48
C ARG A 266 4.13 -18.81 4.42
N GLY A 267 3.27 -18.54 3.43
CA GLY A 267 2.06 -19.31 3.19
C GLY A 267 0.82 -18.46 2.93
N PHE A 268 -0.26 -19.15 2.57
CA PHE A 268 -1.60 -18.59 2.47
C PHE A 268 -2.27 -18.56 3.84
N LEU A 269 -3.34 -17.77 3.93
CA LEU A 269 -4.08 -17.52 5.17
C LEU A 269 -5.57 -17.64 4.89
N GLU A 270 -6.27 -18.41 5.72
CA GLU A 270 -7.72 -18.46 5.71
C GLU A 270 -8.32 -17.23 6.40
N PRO A 271 -9.62 -16.94 6.22
CA PRO A 271 -10.34 -15.96 6.99
C PRO A 271 -10.16 -16.19 8.50
N GLN A 272 -10.16 -15.11 9.26
CA GLN A 272 -10.02 -15.21 10.71
C GLN A 272 -11.22 -15.93 11.31
N MET A 273 -10.96 -16.79 12.30
CA MET A 273 -11.97 -17.52 13.05
C MET A 273 -11.73 -17.33 14.54
N VAL A 274 -12.82 -17.14 15.29
CA VAL A 274 -12.78 -17.16 16.76
C VAL A 274 -12.22 -18.51 17.20
N ASP A 275 -11.26 -18.51 18.13
CA ASP A 275 -10.57 -19.69 18.64
C ASP A 275 -9.81 -20.52 17.57
N GLY A 276 -9.45 -19.89 16.44
CA GLY A 276 -8.74 -20.54 15.33
C GLY A 276 -7.49 -21.29 15.78
N HIS A 277 -6.71 -20.74 16.72
CA HIS A 277 -5.53 -21.43 17.28
C HIS A 277 -5.90 -22.73 18.03
N GLU A 278 -6.99 -22.74 18.79
CA GLU A 278 -7.41 -23.88 19.61
C GLU A 278 -7.95 -25.03 18.77
N VAL A 279 -8.57 -24.71 17.64
CA VAL A 279 -9.03 -25.71 16.67
C VAL A 279 -7.93 -26.11 15.67
N GLY A 280 -6.72 -25.54 15.77
CA GLY A 280 -5.59 -25.86 14.90
C GLY A 280 -5.67 -25.20 13.52
N TRP A 281 -6.41 -24.09 13.40
CA TRP A 281 -6.79 -23.43 12.16
C TRP A 281 -7.32 -24.47 11.18
N ARG A 282 -8.44 -25.11 11.55
CA ARG A 282 -9.15 -26.03 10.66
C ARG A 282 -9.53 -25.26 9.41
N HIS A 283 -8.72 -25.46 8.38
CA HIS A 283 -9.03 -25.15 7.00
C HIS A 283 -10.30 -25.90 6.56
#